data_AF-A0A2S5KDE9-F1
#
_entry.id   AF-A0A2S5KDE9-F1
#
_cell.length_a   1.000
_cell.length_b   1.000
_cell.length_c   1.000
_cell.angle_alpha   90.00
_cell.angle_beta   90.00
_cell.angle_gamma   90.00
#
_symmetry.space_group_name_H-M   'P 1'
#
loop_
_entity.id
_entity.type
_entity.pdbx_description
1 polymer ?
#
loop_
_entity_poly.entity_id
_entity_poly.type
_entity_poly.pdbx_seq_one_letter_code
_entity_poly.pdbx_strand_id
1 'polypeptide(L)'
;MMQPFEDEIPTENELKKILDTLLPLRERKLRRLKRELCEHESLLRSLQIDLKKGEKRLVLFREQYQTAINEFANHHTGVVLLHEKLHRTLEKEKVVRNRLLKQESDNHDLITLIADQIILVDNARESVTACQREIEKLEIIIEEAQSS
;
A
#
# COMPACT_ATOMS: atom_id res chain seq x y z
N MET A 1 -44.44 -34.25 -8.39
CA MET A 1 -44.34 -33.62 -9.71
C MET A 1 -43.65 -32.28 -9.51
N MET A 2 -42.41 -32.12 -9.99
CA MET A 2 -41.77 -30.79 -10.07
C MET A 2 -42.19 -30.17 -11.39
N GLN A 3 -42.76 -28.96 -11.37
CA GLN A 3 -42.96 -28.18 -12.59
C GLN A 3 -41.59 -27.75 -13.13
N PRO A 4 -41.35 -27.83 -14.44
CA PRO A 4 -40.15 -27.26 -15.03
C PRO A 4 -40.21 -25.74 -14.88
N PHE A 5 -39.14 -25.14 -14.35
CA PHE A 5 -38.91 -23.71 -14.51
C PHE A 5 -38.69 -23.47 -16.00
N GLU A 6 -39.74 -23.04 -16.71
CA GLU A 6 -39.57 -22.42 -18.01
C GLU A 6 -38.90 -21.07 -17.74
N ASP A 7 -37.58 -21.02 -17.93
CA ASP A 7 -36.86 -19.76 -18.05
C ASP A 7 -37.39 -19.07 -19.31
N GLU A 8 -38.46 -18.28 -19.16
CA GLU A 8 -38.96 -17.40 -20.22
C GLU A 8 -37.80 -16.50 -20.65
N ILE A 9 -37.32 -16.73 -21.88
CA ILE A 9 -36.27 -15.90 -22.49
C ILE A 9 -36.84 -14.48 -22.57
N PRO A 10 -36.18 -13.48 -21.96
CA PRO A 10 -36.69 -12.11 -21.96
C PRO A 10 -36.95 -11.63 -23.38
N THR A 11 -38.07 -10.94 -23.59
CA THR A 11 -38.32 -10.29 -24.87
C THR A 11 -37.27 -9.21 -25.12
N GLU A 12 -36.98 -8.90 -26.38
CA GLU A 12 -35.98 -7.89 -26.76
C GLU A 12 -36.20 -6.52 -26.07
N ASN A 13 -37.47 -6.13 -25.90
CA ASN A 13 -37.85 -4.92 -25.16
C ASN A 13 -37.57 -5.01 -23.65
N GLU A 14 -37.70 -6.19 -23.04
CA GLU A 14 -37.35 -6.41 -21.62
C GLU A 14 -35.84 -6.42 -21.43
N LEU A 15 -35.10 -7.08 -22.34
CA LEU A 15 -33.64 -7.02 -22.40
C LEU A 15 -33.14 -5.58 -22.49
N LYS A 16 -33.71 -4.77 -23.37
CA LYS A 16 -33.36 -3.36 -23.52
C LYS A 16 -33.59 -2.56 -22.23
N LYS A 17 -34.75 -2.73 -21.58
CA LYS A 17 -35.05 -2.08 -20.28
C LYS A 17 -34.10 -2.51 -19.16
N ILE A 18 -33.74 -3.79 -19.12
CA ILE A 18 -32.77 -4.32 -18.16
C ILE A 18 -31.40 -3.68 -18.40
N LEU A 19 -30.95 -3.60 -19.65
CA LEU A 19 -29.67 -3.01 -20.03
C LEU A 19 -29.61 -1.50 -19.73
N ASP A 20 -30.68 -0.76 -20.05
CA ASP A 20 -30.82 0.67 -19.73
C ASP A 20 -30.73 0.95 -18.22
N THR A 21 -31.07 -0.04 -17.39
CA THR A 21 -30.96 0.04 -15.94
C THR A 21 -29.58 -0.41 -15.44
N LEU A 22 -29.02 -1.47 -16.01
CA LEU A 22 -27.75 -2.06 -15.56
C LEU A 22 -26.54 -1.20 -15.92
N LEU A 23 -26.50 -0.60 -17.11
CA LEU A 23 -25.35 0.17 -17.56
C LEU A 23 -25.02 1.36 -16.61
N PRO A 24 -25.97 2.25 -16.25
CA PRO A 24 -25.69 3.34 -15.31
C PRO A 24 -25.23 2.86 -13.92
N LEU A 25 -25.74 1.71 -13.46
CA LEU A 25 -25.31 1.12 -12.18
C LEU A 25 -23.86 0.65 -12.25
N ARG A 26 -23.44 0.04 -13.37
CA ARG A 26 -22.06 -0.39 -13.59
C ARG A 26 -21.12 0.79 -13.75
N GLU A 27 -21.50 1.84 -14.47
CA GLU A 27 -20.71 3.08 -14.53
C GLU A 27 -20.54 3.76 -13.17
N ARG A 28 -21.59 3.76 -12.33
CA ARG A 28 -21.51 4.27 -10.97
C ARG A 28 -20.55 3.43 -10.11
N LYS A 29 -20.62 2.11 -10.24
CA LYS A 29 -19.67 1.17 -9.60
C LYS A 29 -18.25 1.44 -10.06
N LEU A 30 -18.02 1.59 -11.37
CA LEU A 30 -16.70 1.90 -11.93
C LEU A 30 -16.13 3.20 -11.37
N ARG A 31 -16.94 4.26 -11.27
CA ARG A 31 -16.53 5.53 -10.65
C ARG A 31 -16.10 5.36 -9.20
N ARG A 32 -16.82 4.53 -8.43
CA ARG A 32 -16.44 4.23 -7.04
C ARG A 32 -15.11 3.47 -6.98
N LEU A 33 -14.96 2.40 -7.76
CA LEU A 33 -13.74 1.59 -7.80
C LEU A 33 -12.50 2.41 -8.22
N LYS A 34 -12.66 3.34 -9.18
CA LYS A 34 -11.57 4.25 -9.57
C LYS A 34 -11.15 5.21 -8.45
N ARG A 35 -12.09 5.65 -7.59
CA ARG A 35 -11.76 6.46 -6.42
C ARG A 35 -10.99 5.63 -5.39
N GLU A 36 -11.48 4.44 -5.07
CA GLU A 36 -10.82 3.50 -4.16
C GLU A 36 -9.38 3.17 -4.64
N LEU A 37 -9.20 2.92 -5.93
CA LEU A 37 -7.87 2.74 -6.53
C LEU A 37 -6.98 3.97 -6.30
N CYS A 38 -7.50 5.17 -6.55
CA CYS A 38 -6.74 6.41 -6.37
C CYS A 38 -6.32 6.63 -4.90
N GLU A 39 -7.20 6.30 -3.96
CA GLU A 39 -6.93 6.34 -2.52
C GLU A 39 -5.79 5.37 -2.14
N HIS A 40 -5.87 4.12 -2.60
CA HIS A 40 -4.82 3.12 -2.36
C HIS A 40 -3.47 3.53 -2.99
N GLU A 41 -3.46 4.07 -4.20
CA GLU A 41 -2.24 4.57 -4.86
C GLU A 41 -1.66 5.81 -4.16
N SER A 42 -2.53 6.67 -3.62
CA SER A 42 -2.11 7.82 -2.81
C SER A 42 -1.44 7.36 -1.51
N LEU A 43 -2.04 6.40 -0.81
CA LEU A 43 -1.49 5.82 0.41
C LEU A 43 -0.14 5.14 0.12
N LEU A 44 -0.05 4.33 -0.93
CA LEU A 44 1.21 3.68 -1.34
C LEU A 44 2.33 4.70 -1.55
N ARG A 45 2.05 5.80 -2.26
CA ARG A 45 3.03 6.88 -2.48
C ARG A 45 3.47 7.53 -1.16
N SER A 46 2.54 7.74 -0.23
CA SER A 46 2.87 8.32 1.08
C SER A 46 3.81 7.41 1.89
N LEU A 47 3.53 6.10 1.92
CA LEU A 47 4.36 5.11 2.62
C LEU A 47 5.77 5.04 2.02
N GLN A 48 5.90 5.06 0.69
CA GLN A 48 7.19 5.09 0.00
C GLN A 48 8.00 6.35 0.31
N ILE A 49 7.34 7.50 0.41
CA ILE A 49 7.99 8.76 0.82
C ILE A 49 8.50 8.65 2.25
N ASP A 50 7.71 8.09 3.16
CA ASP A 50 8.09 7.96 4.56
C ASP A 50 9.21 6.93 4.78
N LEU A 51 9.21 5.83 4.03
CA LEU A 51 10.34 4.90 3.99
C LEU A 51 11.62 5.61 3.55
N LYS A 52 11.58 6.40 2.47
CA LYS A 52 12.74 7.17 1.99
C LYS A 52 13.26 8.17 3.03
N LYS A 53 12.37 8.79 3.83
CA LYS A 53 12.79 9.63 4.96
C LYS A 53 13.42 8.79 6.07
N GLY A 54 12.85 7.62 6.37
CA GLY A 54 13.38 6.67 7.34
C GLY A 54 14.77 6.16 6.97
N GLU A 55 15.02 5.84 5.70
CA GLU A 55 16.33 5.45 5.17
C GLU A 55 17.36 6.57 5.34
N LYS A 56 16.99 7.83 5.09
CA LYS A 56 17.88 8.99 5.34
C LYS A 56 18.21 9.13 6.82
N ARG A 57 17.23 8.96 7.72
CA ARG A 57 17.48 8.95 9.17
C ARG A 57 18.38 7.80 9.59
N LEU A 58 18.23 6.64 8.94
CA LEU A 58 19.04 5.46 9.22
C LEU A 58 20.52 5.70 8.90
N VAL A 59 20.82 6.35 7.78
CA VAL A 59 22.20 6.76 7.44
C VAL A 59 22.79 7.66 8.54
N LEU A 60 22.04 8.68 8.96
CA LEU A 60 22.46 9.57 10.04
C LEU A 60 22.72 8.83 11.36
N PHE A 61 21.85 7.90 11.76
CA PHE A 61 22.05 7.12 12.98
C PHE A 61 23.22 6.14 12.89
N ARG A 62 23.51 5.60 11.70
CA ARG A 62 24.71 4.77 11.47
C ARG A 62 25.98 5.60 11.63
N GLU A 63 26.00 6.81 11.09
CA GLU A 63 27.13 7.75 11.27
C GLU A 63 27.33 8.10 12.75
N GLN A 64 26.25 8.48 13.46
CA GLN A 64 26.31 8.77 14.89
C GLN A 64 26.80 7.59 15.71
N TYR A 65 26.36 6.37 15.37
CA TYR A 65 26.79 5.16 16.05
C TYR A 65 28.28 4.89 15.83
N GLN A 66 28.76 5.06 14.58
CA GLN A 66 30.18 4.93 14.27
C GLN A 66 31.03 5.96 15.03
N THR A 67 30.57 7.21 15.13
CA THR A 67 31.25 8.23 15.95
C THR A 67 31.30 7.84 17.42
N ALA A 68 30.18 7.36 17.99
CA ALA A 68 30.13 6.94 19.38
C ALA A 68 31.09 5.76 19.68
N ILE A 69 31.20 4.79 18.77
CA ILE A 69 32.17 3.70 18.86
C ILE A 69 33.61 4.23 18.82
N ASN A 70 33.92 5.14 17.89
CA ASN A 70 35.26 5.70 17.75
C ASN A 70 35.65 6.52 19.00
N GLU A 71 34.72 7.31 19.56
CA GLU A 71 34.93 8.04 20.81
C GLU A 71 35.19 7.08 21.97
N PHE A 72 34.42 6.00 22.07
CA PHE A 72 34.62 4.97 23.07
C PHE A 72 36.02 4.34 22.97
N ALA A 73 36.45 3.96 21.77
CA ALA A 73 37.77 3.34 21.53
C ALA A 73 38.94 4.28 21.87
N ASN A 74 38.85 5.57 21.52
CA ASN A 74 39.93 6.53 21.72
C ASN A 74 40.12 6.96 23.19
N HIS A 75 39.08 6.92 24.02
CA HIS A 75 39.15 7.34 25.42
C HIS A 75 39.61 6.21 26.37
N HIS A 76 39.84 5.00 25.86
CA HIS A 76 40.06 3.80 26.65
C HIS A 76 41.52 3.47 27.02
N THR A 77 42.46 4.40 26.80
CA THR A 77 43.91 4.15 26.92
C THR A 77 44.58 4.62 28.23
N GLY A 78 43.86 5.00 29.32
CA GLY A 78 44.52 5.44 30.58
C GLY A 78 43.70 5.35 31.89
N VAL A 79 44.32 4.97 33.02
CA VAL A 79 43.73 4.05 34.02
C VAL A 79 42.74 4.58 35.10
N VAL A 80 42.59 5.86 35.47
CA VAL A 80 41.81 6.19 36.73
C VAL A 80 40.72 7.27 36.64
N LEU A 81 40.85 8.33 35.83
CA LEU A 81 39.71 9.21 35.46
C LEU A 81 38.73 8.54 34.45
N LEU A 82 38.94 7.24 34.26
CA LEU A 82 38.41 6.40 33.21
C LEU A 82 36.99 5.95 33.50
N HIS A 83 36.62 5.65 34.75
CA HIS A 83 35.34 4.97 35.05
C HIS A 83 34.09 5.81 34.83
N GLU A 84 34.04 7.06 35.31
CA GLU A 84 32.88 7.93 35.06
C GLU A 84 32.78 8.35 33.59
N LYS A 85 33.93 8.63 32.96
CA LYS A 85 33.98 8.97 31.53
C LYS A 85 33.59 7.77 30.67
N LEU A 86 34.03 6.56 31.03
CA LEU A 86 33.65 5.29 30.44
C LEU A 86 32.15 5.03 30.58
N HIS A 87 31.61 5.19 31.78
CA HIS A 87 30.19 4.98 31.98
C HIS A 87 29.36 5.96 31.13
N ARG A 88 29.78 7.22 31.03
CA ARG A 88 29.14 8.23 30.18
C ARG A 88 29.25 7.92 28.69
N THR A 89 30.40 7.46 28.18
CA THR A 89 30.56 7.10 26.76
C THR A 89 29.78 5.84 26.40
N LEU A 90 29.73 4.87 27.30
CA LEU A 90 28.95 3.63 27.12
C LEU A 90 27.44 3.88 27.16
N GLU A 91 26.94 4.76 28.05
CA GLU A 91 25.52 5.14 28.03
C GLU A 91 25.15 5.93 26.76
N LYS A 92 26.04 6.78 26.26
CA LYS A 92 25.83 7.45 24.97
C LYS A 92 25.76 6.46 23.81
N GLU A 93 26.68 5.49 23.75
CA GLU A 93 26.67 4.44 22.72
C GLU A 93 25.37 3.65 22.77
N LYS A 94 24.93 3.19 23.95
CA LYS A 94 23.66 2.46 24.12
C LYS A 94 22.46 3.25 23.59
N VAL A 95 22.38 4.54 23.90
CA VAL A 95 21.27 5.40 23.45
C VAL A 95 21.27 5.50 21.92
N VAL A 96 22.44 5.71 21.30
CA VAL A 96 22.57 5.81 19.85
C VAL A 96 22.27 4.47 19.17
N ARG A 97 22.78 3.37 19.72
CA ARG A 97 22.48 2.00 19.26
C ARG A 97 21.00 1.68 19.32
N ASN A 98 20.32 2.03 20.41
CA ASN A 98 18.87 1.82 20.54
C ASN A 98 18.08 2.64 19.51
N ARG A 99 18.51 3.88 19.21
CA ARG A 99 17.88 4.69 18.15
C ARG A 99 18.09 4.08 16.77
N LEU A 100 19.30 3.58 16.49
CA LEU A 100 19.61 2.88 15.24
C LEU A 100 18.72 1.65 15.07
N LEU A 101 18.71 0.75 16.05
CA LEU A 101 17.90 -0.48 16.01
C LEU A 101 16.41 -0.19 15.88
N LYS A 102 15.91 0.82 16.59
CA LYS A 102 14.52 1.24 16.45
C LYS A 102 14.22 1.72 15.03
N GLN A 103 15.08 2.56 14.44
CA GLN A 103 14.87 3.04 13.07
C GLN A 103 14.95 1.92 12.03
N GLU A 104 15.79 0.91 12.26
CA GLU A 104 15.83 -0.29 11.41
C GLU A 104 14.52 -1.09 11.49
N SER A 105 13.99 -1.28 12.70
CA SER A 105 12.68 -1.90 12.90
C SER A 105 11.56 -1.10 12.24
N ASP A 106 11.49 0.21 12.49
CA ASP A 106 10.45 1.09 11.91
C ASP A 106 10.48 1.05 10.37
N ASN A 107 11.67 1.01 9.77
CA ASN A 107 11.81 0.89 8.31
C ASN A 107 11.36 -0.48 7.80
N HIS A 108 11.68 -1.56 8.54
CA HIS A 108 11.24 -2.90 8.19
C HIS A 108 9.71 -3.02 8.21
N ASP A 109 9.07 -2.48 9.25
CA ASP A 109 7.61 -2.46 9.36
C ASP A 109 6.97 -1.68 8.20
N LEU A 110 7.56 -0.55 7.81
CA LEU A 110 7.13 0.22 6.63
C LEU A 110 7.26 -0.57 5.32
N ILE A 111 8.32 -1.36 5.15
CA ILE A 111 8.49 -2.21 3.96
C ILE A 111 7.37 -3.25 3.89
N THR A 112 7.03 -3.88 5.02
CA THR A 112 5.91 -4.84 5.09
C THR A 112 4.59 -4.18 4.75
N LEU A 113 4.30 -3.01 5.33
CA LEU A 113 3.10 -2.21 5.01
C LEU A 113 3.02 -1.83 3.53
N ILE A 114 4.15 -1.47 2.91
CA ILE A 114 4.23 -1.17 1.47
C ILE A 114 3.89 -2.42 0.64
N ALA A 115 4.42 -3.58 1.01
CA ALA A 115 4.14 -4.83 0.31
C ALA A 115 2.64 -5.18 0.36
N ASP A 116 2.02 -5.07 1.53
CA ASP A 116 0.58 -5.29 1.69
C ASP A 116 -0.23 -4.27 0.88
N GLN A 117 0.19 -3.00 0.88
CA GLN A 117 -0.50 -1.94 0.15
C GLN A 117 -0.39 -2.11 -1.37
N ILE A 118 0.71 -2.70 -1.88
CA ILE A 118 0.85 -3.05 -3.31
C ILE A 118 -0.21 -4.08 -3.70
N ILE A 119 -0.41 -5.12 -2.88
CA ILE A 119 -1.45 -6.15 -3.12
C ILE A 119 -2.84 -5.51 -3.19
N LEU A 120 -3.15 -4.57 -2.30
CA LEU A 120 -4.43 -3.84 -2.34
C LEU A 120 -4.60 -3.00 -3.60
N VAL A 121 -3.54 -2.33 -4.07
CA VAL A 121 -3.58 -1.57 -5.33
C VAL A 121 -3.83 -2.50 -6.52
N ASP A 122 -3.15 -3.65 -6.57
CA ASP A 122 -3.32 -4.61 -7.66
C ASP A 122 -4.74 -5.18 -7.69
N ASN A 123 -5.29 -5.58 -6.55
CA ASN A 123 -6.69 -6.03 -6.43
C ASN A 123 -7.69 -4.94 -6.86
N ALA A 124 -7.44 -3.68 -6.52
CA ALA A 124 -8.27 -2.56 -6.94
C ALA A 124 -8.20 -2.33 -8.45
N ARG A 125 -7.01 -2.46 -9.06
CA ARG A 125 -6.82 -2.37 -10.52
C ARG A 125 -7.53 -3.49 -11.27
N GLU A 126 -7.45 -4.72 -10.76
CA GLU A 126 -8.19 -5.86 -11.31
C GLU A 126 -9.70 -5.62 -11.26
N SER A 127 -10.20 -5.13 -10.12
CA SER A 127 -11.63 -4.81 -9.93
C SER A 127 -12.11 -3.72 -10.90
N VAL A 128 -11.31 -2.66 -11.10
CA VAL A 128 -11.60 -1.60 -12.09
C VAL A 128 -11.64 -2.20 -13.50
N THR A 129 -10.64 -2.99 -13.87
CA THR A 129 -10.53 -3.61 -15.21
C THR A 129 -11.70 -4.56 -15.48
N ALA A 130 -12.07 -5.39 -14.50
CA ALA A 130 -13.22 -6.28 -14.60
C ALA A 130 -14.51 -5.49 -14.82
N CYS A 131 -14.74 -4.42 -14.05
CA CYS A 131 -15.92 -3.58 -14.20
C CYS A 131 -15.95 -2.83 -15.54
N GLN A 132 -14.80 -2.44 -16.09
CA GLN A 132 -14.71 -1.84 -17.42
C GLN A 132 -15.12 -2.83 -18.51
N ARG A 133 -14.63 -4.07 -18.43
CA ARG A 133 -15.03 -5.15 -19.35
C ARG A 133 -16.51 -5.50 -19.25
N GLU A 134 -17.09 -5.45 -18.05
CA GLU A 134 -18.53 -5.63 -17.86
C GLU A 134 -19.32 -4.52 -18.58
N ILE A 135 -18.88 -3.27 -18.48
CA ILE A 135 -19.52 -2.13 -19.15
C ILE A 135 -19.41 -2.26 -20.66
N GLU A 136 -18.21 -2.53 -21.19
CA GLU A 136 -17.96 -2.70 -22.62
C GLU A 136 -18.86 -3.79 -23.23
N LYS A 137 -19.04 -4.91 -22.53
CA LYS A 137 -19.97 -5.97 -22.94
C LYS A 137 -21.42 -5.50 -22.99
N LEU A 138 -21.86 -4.70 -22.02
CA LEU A 138 -23.23 -4.17 -22.00
C LEU A 138 -23.43 -3.16 -23.13
N GLU A 139 -22.43 -2.31 -23.39
CA GLU A 139 -22.45 -1.35 -24.50
C GLU A 139 -22.58 -2.06 -25.86
N ILE A 140 -21.80 -3.12 -26.10
CA ILE A 140 -21.88 -3.93 -27.32
C ILE A 140 -23.28 -4.56 -27.48
N ILE A 141 -23.83 -5.17 -26.42
CA ILE A 141 -25.16 -5.79 -26.48
C ILE A 141 -26.24 -4.73 -26.78
N ILE A 142 -26.12 -3.52 -26.21
CA ILE A 142 -27.04 -2.41 -26.48
C ILE A 142 -26.92 -1.97 -27.95
N GLU A 143 -25.71 -1.85 -28.50
CA GLU A 143 -25.49 -1.47 -29.90
C GLU A 143 -26.07 -2.51 -30.88
N GLU A 144 -25.88 -3.80 -30.60
CA GLU A 144 -26.45 -4.90 -31.39
C GLU A 144 -27.99 -4.90 -31.35
N ALA A 145 -28.58 -4.65 -30.18
CA ALA A 145 -30.04 -4.55 -29.99
C ALA A 145 -30.66 -3.24 -30.53
N GLN A 146 -29.84 -2.26 -30.91
CA GLN A 146 -30.28 -1.04 -31.60
C GLN A 146 -30.12 -1.12 -33.12
N SER A 147 -29.26 -2.02 -33.59
CA SER A 147 -28.94 -2.22 -35.02
C SER A 147 -29.73 -3.36 -35.66
N SER A 148 -30.49 -4.12 -34.86
CA SER A 148 -31.44 -5.16 -35.28
C SER A 148 -32.84 -4.58 -35.48
#